data_AF-A0A387BXI6-F1
#
_entry.id   AF-A0A387BXI6-F1
#
_cell.length_a   1.000
_cell.length_b   1.000
_cell.length_c   1.000
_cell.angle_alpha   90.00
_cell.angle_beta   90.00
_cell.angle_gamma   90.00
#
_symmetry.space_group_name_H-M   'P 1'
#
loop_
_entity.id
_entity.type
_entity.pdbx_description
1 polymer ?
#
loop_
_entity_poly.entity_id
_entity_poly.type
_entity_poly.pdbx_seq_one_letter_code
_entity_poly.pdbx_strand_id
1 'polypeptide(L)'
;MKRTWLILAGGFLTVVVIGAMVVMGAVPQNDAACAAGTASLQSASTHAAVDNYSGDQLANAAAIINAGDAMGVPAQGVVIGVMTAMGESSLQALNYGDKAGPDSRGLFQQRASWGTLAQRMDATTSADLFFTHLLAVPGWQNMTPTAAAHAVQRNADPNHYMPFYKPAEDVVAALAGTDAACADTAAAVSGDSRQLAQQIVDETTAGTIAWLTPSNFPEIQYAAEGRTVANCQVDPRILQVIQIAYKTFGKLGISDINRLCLNEHPPGSFNGDAHTANGGGHAVDFYAFGGTATNGADANAIKLIKALDPIMPAGHSGIGQENCRAAAGTSVTLAHMSQFADACTHLHVQVDPNNPAPLTVATSN
;
A
#
# COMPACT_ATOMS: atom_id res chain seq x y z
N MET A 1 -4.09 -15.87 94.85
CA MET A 1 -2.90 -16.63 94.41
C MET A 1 -2.68 -16.35 92.94
N LYS A 2 -1.44 -16.03 92.54
CA LYS A 2 -1.00 -15.69 91.18
C LYS A 2 -1.36 -16.79 90.18
N ARG A 3 -1.69 -16.42 88.94
CA ARG A 3 -1.25 -17.11 87.71
C ARG A 3 -1.55 -16.29 86.46
N THR A 4 -0.48 -15.70 85.94
CA THR A 4 -0.34 -15.08 84.61
C THR A 4 -0.55 -16.13 83.53
N TRP A 5 -1.32 -15.81 82.47
CA TRP A 5 -1.26 -16.49 81.18
C TRP A 5 -1.35 -15.44 80.06
N LEU A 6 -0.30 -15.39 79.24
CA LEU A 6 -0.26 -14.67 77.97
C LEU A 6 -1.20 -15.37 76.98
N ILE A 7 -2.03 -14.61 76.26
CA ILE A 7 -2.71 -15.06 75.05
C ILE A 7 -2.35 -14.09 73.92
N LEU A 8 -1.66 -14.64 72.91
CA LEU A 8 -1.33 -14.03 71.63
C LEU A 8 -2.61 -13.72 70.86
N ALA A 9 -2.85 -12.45 70.54
CA ALA A 9 -3.88 -12.05 69.59
C ALA A 9 -3.29 -12.09 68.17
N GLY A 10 -3.67 -13.10 67.39
CA GLY A 10 -3.41 -13.14 65.95
C GLY A 10 -4.28 -12.11 65.23
N GLY A 11 -3.63 -11.16 64.56
CA GLY A 11 -4.30 -10.18 63.71
C GLY A 11 -4.84 -10.83 62.44
N PHE A 12 -6.15 -10.76 62.23
CA PHE A 12 -6.78 -11.03 60.95
C PHE A 12 -6.76 -9.74 60.13
N LEU A 13 -5.89 -9.68 59.12
CA LEU A 13 -5.83 -8.59 58.15
C LEU A 13 -6.93 -8.83 57.10
N THR A 14 -8.10 -8.19 57.25
CA THR A 14 -9.11 -8.14 56.19
C THR A 14 -8.68 -7.15 55.12
N VAL A 15 -8.19 -7.67 53.99
CA VAL A 15 -7.96 -6.89 52.77
C VAL A 15 -9.31 -6.65 52.10
N VAL A 16 -9.79 -5.41 52.18
CA VAL A 16 -10.94 -4.93 51.41
C VAL A 16 -10.45 -4.61 49.99
N VAL A 17 -10.67 -5.53 49.05
CA VAL A 17 -10.46 -5.27 47.62
C VAL A 17 -11.71 -4.57 47.09
N ILE A 18 -11.62 -3.26 46.89
CA ILE A 18 -12.61 -2.50 46.13
C ILE A 18 -12.36 -2.82 44.65
N GLY A 19 -13.20 -3.70 44.09
CA GLY A 19 -13.20 -3.98 42.66
C GLY A 19 -13.74 -2.78 41.89
N ALA A 20 -12.86 -1.97 41.30
CA ALA A 20 -13.22 -1.05 40.24
C ALA A 20 -13.57 -1.88 39.00
N MET A 21 -14.86 -2.05 38.71
CA MET A 21 -15.33 -2.53 37.42
C MET A 21 -15.01 -1.47 36.36
N VAL A 22 -13.85 -1.60 35.73
CA VAL A 22 -13.55 -0.92 34.48
C VAL A 22 -14.33 -1.66 33.40
N VAL A 23 -15.47 -1.10 33.01
CA VAL A 23 -16.15 -1.51 31.77
C VAL A 23 -15.28 -1.00 30.63
N MET A 24 -14.33 -1.84 30.20
CA MET A 24 -13.67 -1.69 28.92
C MET A 24 -14.72 -1.96 27.86
N GLY A 25 -15.42 -0.92 27.42
CA GLY A 25 -16.13 -0.97 26.14
C GLY A 25 -15.06 -1.21 25.08
N ALA A 26 -15.02 -2.42 24.54
CA ALA A 26 -14.26 -2.70 23.33
C ALA A 26 -14.86 -1.81 22.24
N VAL A 27 -14.22 -0.67 21.99
CA VAL A 27 -14.40 0.05 20.75
C VAL A 27 -13.93 -0.92 19.66
N PRO A 28 -14.75 -1.30 18.68
CA PRO A 28 -14.22 -2.04 17.55
C PRO A 28 -13.24 -1.11 16.84
N GLN A 29 -11.96 -1.31 17.08
CA GLN A 29 -10.92 -0.75 16.24
C GLN A 29 -11.06 -1.45 14.89
N ASN A 30 -11.76 -0.79 13.97
CA ASN A 30 -11.53 -1.00 12.55
C ASN A 30 -10.15 -0.39 12.24
N ASP A 31 -9.10 -1.03 12.73
CA ASP A 31 -7.74 -0.81 12.26
C ASP A 31 -7.63 -1.48 10.89
N ALA A 32 -8.36 -0.93 9.90
CA ALA A 32 -7.98 -1.04 8.50
C ALA A 32 -6.74 -0.17 8.30
N ALA A 33 -5.64 -0.57 8.96
CA ALA A 33 -4.32 -0.14 8.57
C ALA A 33 -4.10 -0.71 7.17
N CYS A 34 -3.76 0.14 6.21
CA CYS A 34 -3.26 -0.37 4.94
C CYS A 34 -1.92 -1.05 5.24
N ALA A 35 -1.96 -2.37 5.37
CA ALA A 35 -0.75 -3.15 5.32
C ALA A 35 -0.07 -2.85 3.98
N ALA A 36 1.25 -2.67 4.02
CA ALA A 36 2.04 -2.65 2.80
C ALA A 36 1.77 -3.96 2.01
N GLY A 37 0.99 -3.83 0.94
CA GLY A 37 0.83 -4.85 -0.11
C GLY A 37 -0.08 -6.02 0.25
N THR A 38 -1.40 -5.85 0.16
CA THR A 38 -2.31 -6.96 -0.15
C THR A 38 -3.50 -6.45 -0.97
N ALA A 39 -3.60 -6.84 -2.24
CA ALA A 39 -4.82 -6.74 -3.02
C ALA A 39 -5.98 -7.43 -2.28
N SER A 40 -7.10 -6.74 -2.11
CA SER A 40 -8.28 -7.29 -1.44
C SER A 40 -8.87 -8.43 -2.26
N LEU A 41 -8.88 -9.65 -1.72
CA LEU A 41 -9.46 -10.83 -2.39
C LEU A 41 -10.95 -10.61 -2.67
N GLN A 42 -11.67 -9.96 -1.74
CA GLN A 42 -13.08 -9.66 -1.89
C GLN A 42 -13.32 -8.66 -3.02
N SER A 43 -12.54 -7.58 -3.05
CA SER A 43 -12.67 -6.56 -4.09
C SER A 43 -12.28 -7.09 -5.47
N ALA A 44 -11.26 -7.95 -5.52
CA ALA A 44 -10.88 -8.68 -6.72
C ALA A 44 -12.01 -9.61 -7.18
N SER A 45 -12.69 -10.31 -6.27
CA SER A 45 -13.81 -11.19 -6.61
C SER A 45 -15.00 -10.45 -7.24
N THR A 46 -15.22 -9.20 -6.85
CA THR A 46 -16.31 -8.36 -7.38
C THR A 46 -15.89 -7.46 -8.54
N HIS A 47 -14.61 -7.53 -8.95
CA HIS A 47 -14.10 -6.71 -10.04
C HIS A 47 -14.73 -7.13 -11.38
N ALA A 48 -14.87 -6.16 -12.30
CA ALA A 48 -15.28 -6.45 -13.66
C ALA A 48 -14.32 -7.47 -14.31
N ALA A 49 -14.84 -8.27 -15.24
CA ALA A 49 -14.01 -9.28 -15.89
C ALA A 49 -12.81 -8.65 -16.61
N VAL A 50 -11.64 -9.26 -16.46
CA VAL A 50 -10.39 -8.87 -17.13
C VAL A 50 -9.88 -10.06 -17.93
N ASP A 51 -9.77 -9.91 -19.24
CA ASP A 51 -9.40 -10.99 -20.18
C ASP A 51 -10.15 -12.32 -19.96
N ASN A 52 -11.46 -12.20 -19.69
CA ASN A 52 -12.38 -13.30 -19.39
C ASN A 52 -12.20 -13.98 -18.01
N TYR A 53 -11.32 -13.47 -17.16
CA TYR A 53 -11.24 -13.88 -15.75
C TYR A 53 -12.15 -13.01 -14.88
N SER A 54 -12.92 -13.61 -13.98
CA SER A 54 -13.83 -12.91 -13.07
C SER A 54 -14.06 -13.69 -11.78
N GLY A 55 -14.70 -13.07 -10.78
CA GLY A 55 -15.10 -13.79 -9.57
C GLY A 55 -13.91 -14.37 -8.82
N ASP A 56 -14.07 -15.63 -8.39
CA ASP A 56 -13.04 -16.38 -7.66
C ASP A 56 -11.70 -16.47 -8.42
N GLN A 57 -11.70 -16.40 -9.75
CA GLN A 57 -10.45 -16.39 -10.53
C GLN A 57 -9.61 -15.15 -10.24
N LEU A 58 -10.25 -13.97 -10.17
CA LEU A 58 -9.57 -12.73 -9.83
C LEU A 58 -9.20 -12.67 -8.34
N ALA A 59 -10.02 -13.24 -7.46
CA ALA A 59 -9.66 -13.42 -6.05
C ALA A 59 -8.39 -14.29 -5.90
N ASN A 60 -8.31 -15.41 -6.63
CA ASN A 60 -7.13 -16.26 -6.62
C ASN A 60 -5.90 -15.56 -7.22
N ALA A 61 -6.07 -14.75 -8.27
CA ALA A 61 -4.97 -13.92 -8.80
C ALA A 61 -4.47 -12.90 -7.77
N ALA A 62 -5.38 -12.25 -7.03
CA ALA A 62 -5.01 -11.37 -5.93
C ALA A 62 -4.24 -12.12 -4.83
N ALA A 63 -4.62 -13.35 -4.50
CA ALA A 63 -3.88 -14.19 -3.55
C ALA A 63 -2.45 -14.49 -4.02
N ILE A 64 -2.24 -14.73 -5.32
CA ILE A 64 -0.92 -14.93 -5.92
C ILE A 64 -0.09 -13.63 -5.86
N ILE A 65 -0.68 -12.49 -6.19
CA ILE A 65 -0.02 -11.17 -6.10
C ILE A 65 0.46 -10.92 -4.67
N ASN A 66 -0.42 -11.11 -3.70
CA ASN A 66 -0.12 -10.90 -2.27
C ASN A 66 0.99 -11.82 -1.76
N ALA A 67 0.99 -13.09 -2.18
CA ALA A 67 2.04 -14.04 -1.84
C ALA A 67 3.41 -13.60 -2.40
N GLY A 68 3.44 -13.17 -3.67
CA GLY A 68 4.65 -12.67 -4.31
C GLY A 68 5.18 -11.41 -3.63
N ASP A 69 4.30 -10.46 -3.30
CA ASP A 69 4.64 -9.24 -2.57
C ASP A 69 5.19 -9.56 -1.17
N ALA A 70 4.54 -10.44 -0.42
CA ALA A 70 4.98 -10.87 0.90
C ALA A 70 6.35 -11.57 0.89
N MET A 71 6.68 -12.25 -0.21
CA MET A 71 7.98 -12.89 -0.42
C MET A 71 9.04 -11.97 -1.05
N GLY A 72 8.70 -10.71 -1.35
CA GLY A 72 9.61 -9.76 -2.02
C GLY A 72 9.97 -10.17 -3.45
N VAL A 73 9.09 -10.90 -4.13
CA VAL A 73 9.27 -11.31 -5.52
C VAL A 73 9.18 -10.07 -6.43
N PRO A 74 10.13 -9.85 -7.34
CA PRO A 74 10.05 -8.74 -8.29
C PRO A 74 8.76 -8.80 -9.14
N ALA A 75 8.25 -7.66 -9.59
CA ALA A 75 6.98 -7.56 -10.32
C ALA A 75 6.87 -8.55 -11.52
N GLN A 76 7.96 -8.74 -12.27
CA GLN A 76 8.02 -9.73 -13.35
C GLN A 76 7.73 -11.16 -12.86
N GLY A 77 8.24 -11.52 -11.68
CA GLY A 77 7.99 -12.82 -11.05
C GLY A 77 6.52 -12.98 -10.64
N VAL A 78 5.87 -11.94 -10.12
CA VAL A 78 4.44 -11.95 -9.79
C VAL A 78 3.59 -12.22 -11.04
N VAL A 79 3.88 -11.52 -12.15
CA VAL A 79 3.21 -11.78 -13.44
C VAL A 79 3.44 -13.22 -13.91
N ILE A 80 4.65 -13.76 -13.77
CA ILE A 80 4.95 -15.16 -14.08
C ILE A 80 4.10 -16.13 -13.23
N GLY A 81 3.91 -15.83 -11.93
CA GLY A 81 3.05 -16.63 -11.05
C GLY A 81 1.59 -16.65 -11.53
N VAL A 82 1.01 -15.48 -11.82
CA VAL A 82 -0.36 -15.38 -12.34
C VAL A 82 -0.49 -16.07 -13.70
N MET A 83 0.44 -15.85 -14.62
CA MET A 83 0.52 -16.52 -15.93
C MET A 83 0.56 -18.04 -15.78
N THR A 84 1.35 -18.55 -14.83
CA THR A 84 1.46 -20.00 -14.60
C THR A 84 0.13 -20.56 -14.12
N ALA A 85 -0.50 -19.96 -13.12
CA ALA A 85 -1.79 -20.43 -12.60
C ALA A 85 -2.92 -20.33 -13.66
N MET A 86 -2.88 -19.34 -14.55
CA MET A 86 -3.78 -19.28 -15.72
C MET A 86 -3.59 -20.50 -16.64
N GLY A 87 -2.35 -20.84 -16.96
CA GLY A 87 -2.04 -21.97 -17.84
C GLY A 87 -2.28 -23.35 -17.23
N GLU A 88 -2.26 -23.47 -15.90
CA GLU A 88 -2.49 -24.72 -15.18
C GLU A 88 -3.97 -24.98 -14.86
N SER A 89 -4.71 -23.94 -14.51
CA SER A 89 -6.06 -24.10 -13.94
C SER A 89 -7.05 -23.01 -14.33
N SER A 90 -6.65 -22.07 -15.19
CA SER A 90 -7.39 -20.84 -15.43
C SER A 90 -7.72 -20.11 -14.12
N LEU A 91 -6.74 -20.04 -13.20
CA LEU A 91 -6.85 -19.41 -11.87
C LEU A 91 -7.88 -20.07 -10.95
N GLN A 92 -8.12 -21.38 -11.07
CA GLN A 92 -9.04 -22.11 -10.20
C GLN A 92 -8.30 -23.09 -9.28
N ALA A 93 -8.70 -23.14 -8.01
CA ALA A 93 -8.19 -24.14 -7.08
C ALA A 93 -8.84 -25.52 -7.33
N LEU A 94 -8.34 -26.26 -8.33
CA LEU A 94 -8.92 -27.54 -8.74
C LEU A 94 -8.56 -28.68 -7.78
N ASN A 95 -9.56 -29.49 -7.42
CA ASN A 95 -9.38 -30.66 -6.55
C ASN A 95 -9.08 -31.97 -7.32
N TYR A 96 -8.81 -31.87 -8.62
CA TYR A 96 -8.41 -32.95 -9.52
C TYR A 96 -7.28 -32.47 -10.42
N GLY A 97 -6.60 -33.44 -11.04
CA GLY A 97 -5.60 -33.19 -12.07
C GLY A 97 -5.95 -33.85 -13.40
N ASP A 98 -5.08 -33.71 -14.39
CA ASP A 98 -5.28 -34.23 -15.73
C ASP A 98 -4.78 -35.68 -15.88
N LYS A 99 -4.68 -36.17 -17.13
CA LYS A 99 -4.17 -37.52 -17.40
C LYS A 99 -2.68 -37.68 -17.08
N ALA A 100 -1.88 -36.62 -17.23
CA ALA A 100 -0.45 -36.67 -16.99
C ALA A 100 -0.13 -36.60 -15.48
N GLY A 101 -0.91 -35.83 -14.72
CA GLY A 101 -0.82 -35.72 -13.26
C GLY A 101 -2.18 -35.85 -12.57
N PRO A 102 -2.76 -37.05 -12.46
CA PRO A 102 -4.07 -37.23 -11.80
C PRO A 102 -4.09 -36.81 -10.32
N ASP A 103 -2.91 -36.75 -9.67
CA ASP A 103 -2.69 -36.36 -8.28
C ASP A 103 -2.38 -34.86 -8.08
N SER A 104 -2.28 -34.10 -9.17
CA SER A 104 -2.08 -32.64 -9.17
C SER A 104 -3.28 -31.89 -8.60
N ARG A 105 -3.04 -30.82 -7.84
CA ARG A 105 -4.08 -30.05 -7.13
C ARG A 105 -3.78 -28.56 -7.15
N GLY A 106 -4.84 -27.76 -6.98
CA GLY A 106 -4.75 -26.32 -6.77
C GLY A 106 -4.47 -25.51 -8.03
N LEU A 107 -4.17 -24.23 -7.80
CA LEU A 107 -3.96 -23.21 -8.83
C LEU A 107 -2.83 -23.56 -9.80
N PHE A 108 -1.75 -24.12 -9.27
CA PHE A 108 -0.54 -24.45 -10.00
C PHE A 108 -0.44 -25.94 -10.36
N GLN A 109 -1.51 -26.73 -10.16
CA GLN A 109 -1.53 -28.17 -10.43
C GLN A 109 -0.32 -28.93 -9.82
N GLN A 110 0.03 -28.56 -8.58
CA GLN A 110 1.18 -29.10 -7.86
C GLN A 110 0.90 -30.53 -7.41
N ARG A 111 1.91 -31.40 -7.45
CA ARG A 111 1.84 -32.78 -6.93
C ARG A 111 2.19 -32.86 -5.44
N ALA A 112 1.94 -34.01 -4.81
CA ALA A 112 2.20 -34.21 -3.38
C ALA A 112 3.65 -33.93 -2.93
N SER A 113 4.63 -33.97 -3.84
CA SER A 113 6.02 -33.61 -3.57
C SER A 113 6.26 -32.14 -3.23
N TRP A 114 5.32 -31.25 -3.59
CA TRP A 114 5.40 -29.82 -3.31
C TRP A 114 4.93 -29.48 -1.89
N GLY A 115 4.02 -30.27 -1.33
CA GLY A 115 3.41 -30.00 -0.03
C GLY A 115 2.16 -30.84 0.22
N THR A 116 1.60 -30.66 1.41
CA THR A 116 0.36 -31.35 1.80
C THR A 116 -0.81 -30.96 0.90
N LEU A 117 -1.87 -31.78 0.88
CA LEU A 117 -3.08 -31.47 0.10
C LEU A 117 -3.68 -30.11 0.48
N ALA A 118 -3.74 -29.81 1.79
CA ALA A 118 -4.29 -28.54 2.27
C ALA A 118 -3.49 -27.34 1.75
N GLN A 119 -2.16 -27.41 1.80
CA GLN A 119 -1.29 -26.34 1.28
C GLN A 119 -1.45 -26.15 -0.22
N ARG A 120 -1.60 -27.23 -0.99
CA ARG A 120 -1.76 -27.15 -2.45
C ARG A 120 -3.14 -26.63 -2.86
N MET A 121 -4.18 -26.84 -2.04
CA MET A 121 -5.53 -26.35 -2.31
C MET A 121 -5.73 -24.89 -1.88
N ASP A 122 -4.91 -24.41 -0.95
CA ASP A 122 -4.92 -23.02 -0.49
C ASP A 122 -4.23 -22.11 -1.51
N ALA A 123 -4.90 -21.01 -1.89
CA ALA A 123 -4.44 -20.14 -2.97
C ALA A 123 -3.09 -19.47 -2.66
N THR A 124 -2.99 -18.85 -1.48
CA THR A 124 -1.78 -18.18 -1.01
C THR A 124 -0.64 -19.18 -0.80
N THR A 125 -0.89 -20.27 -0.10
CA THR A 125 0.16 -21.25 0.20
C THR A 125 0.67 -21.95 -1.06
N SER A 126 -0.21 -22.27 -2.01
CA SER A 126 0.22 -22.84 -3.29
C SER A 126 1.07 -21.86 -4.13
N ALA A 127 0.80 -20.56 -4.03
CA ALA A 127 1.63 -19.51 -4.62
C ALA A 127 3.00 -19.38 -3.93
N ASP A 128 3.05 -19.43 -2.59
CA ASP A 128 4.32 -19.42 -1.84
C ASP A 128 5.24 -20.57 -2.27
N LEU A 129 4.67 -21.76 -2.46
CA LEU A 129 5.38 -22.93 -2.97
C LEU A 129 5.92 -22.66 -4.39
N PHE A 130 5.10 -22.11 -5.29
CA PHE A 130 5.55 -21.75 -6.63
C PHE A 130 6.71 -20.74 -6.61
N PHE A 131 6.57 -19.64 -5.87
CA PHE A 131 7.59 -18.59 -5.80
C PHE A 131 8.88 -19.07 -5.16
N THR A 132 8.80 -19.94 -4.15
CA THR A 132 9.98 -20.62 -3.57
C THR A 132 10.78 -21.33 -4.65
N HIS A 133 10.11 -22.07 -5.53
CA HIS A 133 10.77 -22.77 -6.63
C HIS A 133 11.24 -21.83 -7.75
N LEU A 134 10.47 -20.78 -8.09
CA LEU A 134 10.88 -19.77 -9.07
C LEU A 134 12.17 -19.06 -8.64
N LEU A 135 12.24 -18.59 -7.40
CA LEU A 135 13.41 -17.89 -6.85
C LEU A 135 14.65 -18.80 -6.79
N ALA A 136 14.47 -20.12 -6.75
CA ALA A 136 15.56 -21.09 -6.80
C ALA A 136 16.07 -21.38 -8.22
N VAL A 137 15.41 -20.93 -9.28
CA VAL A 137 15.87 -21.10 -10.68
C VAL A 137 16.97 -20.08 -10.99
N PRO A 138 18.22 -20.50 -11.26
CA PRO A 138 19.29 -19.54 -11.53
C PRO A 138 19.03 -18.71 -12.78
N GLY A 139 19.09 -17.38 -12.64
CA GLY A 139 18.96 -16.45 -13.77
C GLY A 139 17.56 -16.36 -14.38
N TRP A 140 16.51 -16.80 -13.67
CA TRP A 140 15.13 -16.75 -14.16
C TRP A 140 14.69 -15.36 -14.63
N GLN A 141 15.23 -14.29 -14.02
CA GLN A 141 14.93 -12.91 -14.38
C GLN A 141 15.32 -12.57 -15.83
N ASN A 142 16.33 -13.25 -16.37
CA ASN A 142 16.81 -13.07 -17.75
C ASN A 142 16.14 -14.04 -18.73
N MET A 143 15.24 -14.92 -18.27
CA MET A 143 14.50 -15.84 -19.12
C MET A 143 13.25 -15.15 -19.67
N THR A 144 12.72 -15.69 -20.77
CA THR A 144 11.34 -15.33 -21.17
C THR A 144 10.36 -15.82 -20.08
N PRO A 145 9.22 -15.14 -19.88
CA PRO A 145 8.25 -15.53 -18.86
C PRO A 145 7.82 -17.00 -18.96
N THR A 146 7.54 -17.49 -20.17
CA THR A 146 7.19 -18.91 -20.40
C THR A 146 8.34 -19.85 -20.05
N ALA A 147 9.59 -19.48 -20.32
CA ALA A 147 10.75 -20.31 -20.00
C ALA A 147 10.98 -20.39 -18.48
N ALA A 148 10.78 -19.28 -17.75
CA ALA A 148 10.86 -19.27 -16.30
C ALA A 148 9.77 -20.16 -15.66
N ALA A 149 8.50 -20.00 -16.09
CA ALA A 149 7.40 -20.85 -15.64
C ALA A 149 7.64 -22.34 -15.96
N HIS A 150 8.11 -22.63 -17.18
CA HIS A 150 8.46 -23.99 -17.60
C HIS A 150 9.61 -24.58 -16.78
N ALA A 151 10.63 -23.80 -16.42
CA ALA A 151 11.73 -24.27 -15.59
C ALA A 151 11.26 -24.73 -14.19
N VAL A 152 10.21 -24.09 -13.67
CA VAL A 152 9.57 -24.43 -12.40
C VAL A 152 8.65 -25.65 -12.55
N GLN A 153 7.72 -25.62 -13.49
CA GLN A 153 6.64 -26.62 -13.63
C GLN A 153 7.05 -27.88 -14.40
N ARG A 154 8.03 -27.76 -15.30
CA ARG A 154 8.59 -28.86 -16.11
C ARG A 154 7.54 -29.63 -16.91
N ASN A 155 6.60 -28.92 -17.53
CA ASN A 155 5.62 -29.52 -18.44
C ASN A 155 6.27 -29.94 -19.78
N ALA A 156 5.51 -30.54 -20.70
CA ALA A 156 6.05 -31.07 -21.96
C ALA A 156 6.33 -30.01 -23.04
N ASP A 157 5.63 -28.87 -22.99
CA ASP A 157 5.75 -27.79 -23.98
C ASP A 157 6.37 -26.54 -23.35
N PRO A 158 7.60 -26.16 -23.73
CA PRO A 158 8.27 -24.95 -23.25
C PRO A 158 7.51 -23.63 -23.50
N ASN A 159 6.60 -23.62 -24.47
CA ASN A 159 5.80 -22.45 -24.85
C ASN A 159 4.37 -22.49 -24.30
N HIS A 160 4.02 -23.49 -23.50
CA HIS A 160 2.67 -23.67 -22.95
C HIS A 160 2.10 -22.40 -22.30
N TYR A 161 2.93 -21.64 -21.59
CA TYR A 161 2.49 -20.45 -20.84
C TYR A 161 2.45 -19.18 -21.68
N MET A 162 3.07 -19.17 -22.87
CA MET A 162 3.20 -17.99 -23.73
C MET A 162 1.87 -17.27 -24.00
N PRO A 163 0.73 -17.96 -24.29
CA PRO A 163 -0.54 -17.28 -24.55
C PRO A 163 -1.11 -16.54 -23.35
N PHE A 164 -0.69 -16.88 -22.13
CA PHE A 164 -1.24 -16.32 -20.89
C PHE A 164 -0.45 -15.11 -20.37
N TYR A 165 0.69 -14.77 -21.00
CA TYR A 165 1.54 -13.70 -20.50
C TYR A 165 0.84 -12.33 -20.52
N LYS A 166 0.25 -11.94 -21.66
CA LYS A 166 -0.47 -10.66 -21.78
C LYS A 166 -1.71 -10.60 -20.87
N PRO A 167 -2.58 -11.64 -20.84
CA PRO A 167 -3.67 -11.67 -19.86
C PRO A 167 -3.21 -11.57 -18.40
N ALA A 168 -2.06 -12.16 -18.05
CA ALA A 168 -1.52 -12.05 -16.71
C ALA A 168 -1.05 -10.61 -16.39
N GLU A 169 -0.42 -9.92 -17.35
CA GLU A 169 -0.07 -8.50 -17.20
C GLU A 169 -1.33 -7.65 -16.96
N ASP A 170 -2.39 -7.89 -17.73
CA ASP A 170 -3.65 -7.15 -17.63
C ASP A 170 -4.37 -7.41 -16.30
N VAL A 171 -4.43 -8.67 -15.85
CA VAL A 171 -4.99 -9.03 -14.54
C VAL A 171 -4.18 -8.43 -13.40
N VAL A 172 -2.85 -8.54 -13.43
CA VAL A 172 -1.99 -7.92 -12.40
C VAL A 172 -2.15 -6.41 -12.40
N ALA A 173 -2.20 -5.76 -13.56
CA ALA A 173 -2.37 -4.31 -13.67
C ALA A 173 -3.73 -3.85 -13.14
N ALA A 174 -4.80 -4.57 -13.45
CA ALA A 174 -6.15 -4.29 -12.99
C ALA A 174 -6.27 -4.48 -11.48
N LEU A 175 -5.71 -5.56 -10.94
CA LEU A 175 -5.76 -5.88 -9.51
C LEU A 175 -4.77 -5.06 -8.67
N ALA A 176 -3.69 -4.54 -9.27
CA ALA A 176 -2.86 -3.51 -8.66
C ALA A 176 -3.60 -2.17 -8.49
N GLY A 177 -4.81 -2.02 -9.05
CA GLY A 177 -5.74 -0.91 -8.85
C GLY A 177 -6.99 -1.27 -8.04
N THR A 178 -7.17 -2.54 -7.63
CA THR A 178 -8.29 -2.97 -6.76
C THR A 178 -7.97 -2.85 -5.27
N ASP A 179 -7.06 -1.95 -4.93
CA ASP A 179 -6.89 -1.43 -3.58
C ASP A 179 -8.15 -0.63 -3.16
N ALA A 180 -9.31 -1.29 -3.09
CA ALA A 180 -10.47 -0.77 -2.37
C ALA A 180 -10.08 -0.44 -0.93
N ALA A 181 -9.08 -1.14 -0.37
CA ALA A 181 -8.44 -0.76 0.88
C ALA A 181 -7.83 0.65 0.84
N CYS A 182 -7.11 1.06 -0.22
CA CYS A 182 -6.57 2.42 -0.35
C CYS A 182 -7.65 3.48 -0.63
N ALA A 183 -8.68 3.14 -1.42
CA ALA A 183 -9.84 4.02 -1.62
C ALA A 183 -10.66 4.20 -0.32
N ASP A 184 -10.84 3.13 0.46
CA ASP A 184 -11.44 3.14 1.80
C ASP A 184 -10.52 3.86 2.80
N THR A 185 -9.20 3.83 2.59
CA THR A 185 -8.23 4.59 3.40
C THR A 185 -8.44 6.08 3.22
N ALA A 186 -8.58 6.54 1.97
CA ALA A 186 -8.95 7.91 1.66
C ALA A 186 -10.33 8.29 2.23
N ALA A 187 -11.28 7.34 2.21
CA ALA A 187 -12.58 7.52 2.86
C ALA A 187 -12.54 7.58 4.39
N ALA A 188 -11.56 6.93 5.00
CA ALA A 188 -11.32 6.92 6.44
C ALA A 188 -10.43 8.07 6.94
N VAL A 189 -9.85 8.87 6.04
CA VAL A 189 -9.04 10.04 6.40
C VAL A 189 -9.96 11.19 6.79
N SER A 190 -9.71 11.79 7.96
CA SER A 190 -10.51 12.92 8.46
C SER A 190 -10.49 14.10 7.48
N GLY A 191 -11.57 14.87 7.46
CA GLY A 191 -11.60 16.18 6.81
C GLY A 191 -11.11 17.32 7.73
N ASP A 192 -10.83 17.05 9.00
CA ASP A 192 -10.36 18.05 9.97
C ASP A 192 -8.83 18.20 9.86
N SER A 193 -8.40 19.36 9.35
CA SER A 193 -6.98 19.67 9.15
C SER A 193 -6.15 19.64 10.44
N ARG A 194 -6.71 20.04 11.59
CA ARG A 194 -5.97 20.00 12.86
C ARG A 194 -5.75 18.58 13.34
N GLN A 195 -6.77 17.73 13.17
CA GLN A 195 -6.65 16.31 13.51
C GLN A 195 -5.59 15.63 12.65
N LEU A 196 -5.61 15.86 11.33
CA LEU A 196 -4.62 15.29 10.41
C LEU A 196 -3.20 15.77 10.74
N ALA A 197 -3.02 17.07 10.99
CA ALA A 197 -1.74 17.63 11.39
C ALA A 197 -1.25 17.02 12.71
N GLN A 198 -2.13 16.83 13.70
CA GLN A 198 -1.77 16.19 14.96
C GLN A 198 -1.33 14.73 14.75
N GLN A 199 -2.01 13.97 13.89
CA GLN A 199 -1.60 12.61 13.53
C GLN A 199 -0.18 12.60 12.93
N ILE A 200 0.11 13.49 11.99
CA ILE A 200 1.46 13.60 11.39
C ILE A 200 2.53 13.97 12.44
N VAL A 201 2.19 14.82 13.43
CA VAL A 201 3.08 15.14 14.56
C VAL A 201 3.35 13.90 15.41
N ASP A 202 2.33 13.11 15.72
CA ASP A 202 2.45 11.89 16.52
C ASP A 202 3.29 10.83 15.78
N GLU A 203 3.06 10.66 14.47
CA GLU A 203 3.78 9.72 13.60
C GLU A 203 5.25 10.10 13.38
N THR A 204 5.53 11.41 13.32
CA THR A 204 6.90 11.95 13.33
C THR A 204 7.58 11.67 14.66
N THR A 205 6.88 11.90 15.78
CA THR A 205 7.39 11.64 17.14
C THR A 205 7.67 10.16 17.37
N ALA A 206 6.85 9.27 16.80
CA ALA A 206 7.06 7.82 16.80
C ALA A 206 8.23 7.36 15.91
N GLY A 207 8.84 8.26 15.12
CA GLY A 207 9.95 7.95 14.22
C GLY A 207 9.51 7.22 12.94
N THR A 208 8.22 7.27 12.60
CA THR A 208 7.66 6.62 11.41
C THR A 208 7.54 7.57 10.21
N ILE A 209 7.49 8.88 10.45
CA ILE A 209 7.70 9.91 9.43
C ILE A 209 9.07 10.57 9.67
N ALA A 210 9.92 10.56 8.64
CA ALA A 210 11.24 11.18 8.67
C ALA A 210 11.30 12.39 7.74
N TRP A 211 11.80 13.51 8.25
CA TRP A 211 11.93 14.77 7.50
C TRP A 211 13.37 14.92 6.99
N LEU A 212 13.55 14.99 5.67
CA LEU A 212 14.87 15.26 5.07
C LEU A 212 15.37 16.65 5.47
N THR A 213 14.44 17.61 5.51
CA THR A 213 14.65 18.98 5.93
C THR A 213 13.85 19.20 7.22
N PRO A 214 14.46 19.00 8.41
CA PRO A 214 13.73 19.08 9.68
C PRO A 214 13.07 20.44 9.95
N SER A 215 13.51 21.50 9.27
CA SER A 215 12.90 22.83 9.35
C SER A 215 11.51 22.93 8.71
N ASN A 216 11.10 21.96 7.88
CA ASN A 216 9.73 21.88 7.35
C ASN A 216 8.74 21.45 8.43
N PHE A 217 9.11 20.51 9.29
CA PHE A 217 8.21 19.94 10.30
C PHE A 217 7.43 20.95 11.17
N PRO A 218 8.00 22.09 11.62
CA PRO A 218 7.26 23.14 12.31
C PRO A 218 5.96 23.60 11.64
N GLU A 219 5.85 23.57 10.31
CA GLU A 219 4.60 23.97 9.62
C GLU A 219 3.43 23.02 9.94
N ILE A 220 3.69 21.72 10.10
CA ILE A 220 2.72 20.73 10.56
C ILE A 220 2.37 20.99 12.03
N GLN A 221 3.37 21.32 12.87
CA GLN A 221 3.12 21.64 14.29
C GLN A 221 2.23 22.87 14.42
N TYR A 222 2.45 23.92 13.60
CA TYR A 222 1.57 25.09 13.58
C TYR A 222 0.15 24.73 13.16
N ALA A 223 -0.02 23.88 12.14
CA ALA A 223 -1.33 23.39 11.73
C ALA A 223 -2.03 22.60 12.85
N ALA A 224 -1.32 21.71 13.55
CA ALA A 224 -1.85 20.92 14.67
C ALA A 224 -2.29 21.81 15.84
N GLU A 225 -1.50 22.83 16.16
CA GLU A 225 -1.78 23.84 17.19
C GLU A 225 -2.90 24.81 16.78
N GLY A 226 -3.34 24.79 15.51
CA GLY A 226 -4.27 25.76 14.95
C GLY A 226 -3.71 27.18 14.87
N ARG A 227 -2.37 27.31 14.81
CA ARG A 227 -1.68 28.60 14.73
C ARG A 227 -1.61 29.08 13.29
N THR A 228 -2.03 30.31 13.06
CA THR A 228 -1.79 31.01 11.80
C THR A 228 -0.41 31.65 11.83
N VAL A 229 0.54 31.05 11.12
CA VAL A 229 1.86 31.63 10.86
C VAL A 229 1.91 32.07 9.40
N ALA A 230 2.35 33.31 9.16
CA ALA A 230 2.45 33.87 7.81
C ALA A 230 3.32 32.95 6.94
N ASN A 231 2.86 32.65 5.73
CA ASN A 231 3.54 31.81 4.74
C ASN A 231 3.83 30.36 5.15
N CYS A 232 3.29 29.88 6.27
CA CYS A 232 3.48 28.51 6.77
C CYS A 232 2.16 27.73 6.82
N GLN A 233 1.23 28.06 5.92
CA GLN A 233 -0.03 27.32 5.83
C GLN A 233 0.21 26.03 5.05
N VAL A 234 -0.53 24.99 5.42
CA VAL A 234 -0.53 23.71 4.70
C VAL A 234 -1.95 23.43 4.28
N ASP A 235 -2.15 23.16 2.99
CA ASP A 235 -3.45 22.81 2.46
C ASP A 235 -3.97 21.54 3.16
N PRO A 236 -5.21 21.53 3.68
CA PRO A 236 -5.79 20.35 4.31
C PRO A 236 -5.69 19.10 3.44
N ARG A 237 -5.78 19.24 2.11
CA ARG A 237 -5.68 18.12 1.17
C ARG A 237 -4.27 17.54 1.12
N ILE A 238 -3.24 18.35 1.33
CA ILE A 238 -1.87 17.85 1.47
C ILE A 238 -1.70 17.07 2.77
N LEU A 239 -2.32 17.49 3.86
CA LEU A 239 -2.38 16.70 5.09
C LEU A 239 -3.09 15.36 4.86
N GLN A 240 -4.17 15.35 4.06
CA GLN A 240 -4.86 14.12 3.67
C GLN A 240 -3.97 13.21 2.81
N VAL A 241 -3.27 13.76 1.82
CA VAL A 241 -2.31 13.01 0.97
C VAL A 241 -1.22 12.37 1.83
N ILE A 242 -0.64 13.10 2.79
CA ILE A 242 0.37 12.56 3.71
C ILE A 242 -0.23 11.40 4.52
N GLN A 243 -1.44 11.56 5.05
CA GLN A 243 -2.11 10.51 5.84
C GLN A 243 -2.48 9.29 5.01
N ILE A 244 -2.90 9.47 3.74
CA ILE A 244 -3.15 8.36 2.81
C ILE A 244 -1.84 7.60 2.55
N ALA A 245 -0.75 8.32 2.24
CA ALA A 245 0.56 7.71 2.07
C ALA A 245 1.00 6.97 3.34
N TYR A 246 0.84 7.59 4.52
CA TYR A 246 1.26 7.01 5.79
C TYR A 246 0.51 5.71 6.07
N LYS A 247 -0.82 5.76 5.96
CA LYS A 247 -1.65 4.58 6.12
C LYS A 247 -1.27 3.50 5.09
N THR A 248 -0.88 3.88 3.87
CA THR A 248 -0.49 2.94 2.79
C THR A 248 0.83 2.20 3.06
N PHE A 249 1.81 2.88 3.67
CA PHE A 249 3.19 2.37 3.75
C PHE A 249 3.73 2.19 5.17
N GLY A 250 3.06 2.72 6.19
CA GLY A 250 3.46 2.70 7.60
C GLY A 250 4.71 3.51 7.96
N LYS A 251 5.56 3.84 6.99
CA LYS A 251 6.72 4.74 7.13
C LYS A 251 6.87 5.64 5.92
N LEU A 252 7.20 6.92 6.15
CA LEU A 252 7.39 7.90 5.09
C LEU A 252 8.69 8.69 5.27
N GLY A 253 9.27 9.10 4.15
CA GLY A 253 10.25 10.18 4.08
C GLY A 253 9.65 11.38 3.37
N ILE A 254 9.59 12.54 4.02
CA ILE A 254 9.11 13.81 3.45
C ILE A 254 10.28 14.77 3.31
N SER A 255 10.44 15.38 2.13
CA SER A 255 11.49 16.36 1.87
C SER A 255 11.01 17.80 1.84
N ASP A 256 9.78 18.06 1.37
CA ASP A 256 9.30 19.43 1.13
C ASP A 256 7.77 19.53 1.20
N ILE A 257 7.25 20.68 1.62
CA ILE A 257 5.82 21.01 1.65
C ILE A 257 5.59 22.50 1.36
N ASN A 258 6.02 23.43 2.23
CA ASN A 258 5.86 24.86 2.00
C ASN A 258 7.18 25.63 2.05
N ARG A 259 7.77 25.84 0.87
CA ARG A 259 9.01 26.61 0.68
C ARG A 259 8.91 28.07 1.12
N LEU A 260 7.72 28.67 1.16
CA LEU A 260 7.57 30.04 1.67
C LEU A 260 7.75 30.09 3.19
N CYS A 261 7.43 29.01 3.91
CA CYS A 261 7.59 28.95 5.36
C CYS A 261 9.07 29.06 5.75
N LEU A 262 9.95 28.49 4.94
CA LEU A 262 11.40 28.53 5.12
C LEU A 262 12.07 29.80 4.60
N ASN A 263 11.32 30.73 3.99
CA ASN A 263 11.85 31.85 3.22
C ASN A 263 12.81 31.43 2.08
N GLU A 264 12.69 30.18 1.60
CA GLU A 264 13.56 29.67 0.54
C GLU A 264 13.22 30.29 -0.81
N HIS A 265 12.01 30.85 -0.96
CA HIS A 265 11.58 31.58 -2.15
C HIS A 265 10.68 32.77 -1.75
N PRO A 266 10.95 34.01 -2.19
CA PRO A 266 10.05 35.13 -1.93
C PRO A 266 8.68 34.94 -2.61
N PRO A 267 7.59 35.49 -2.05
CA PRO A 267 6.28 35.49 -2.68
C PRO A 267 6.35 36.06 -4.11
N GLY A 268 5.88 35.29 -5.10
CA GLY A 268 5.91 35.65 -6.52
C GLY A 268 7.10 35.13 -7.32
N SER A 269 8.02 34.36 -6.71
CA SER A 269 9.15 33.77 -7.43
C SER A 269 8.77 32.65 -8.41
N PHE A 270 7.60 32.03 -8.27
CA PHE A 270 7.06 31.08 -9.25
C PHE A 270 5.53 31.16 -9.30
N ASN A 271 4.98 31.84 -10.31
CA ASN A 271 3.56 31.65 -10.66
C ASN A 271 3.42 30.23 -11.23
N GLY A 272 3.19 29.23 -10.36
CA GLY A 272 2.90 27.85 -10.78
C GLY A 272 3.50 26.74 -9.90
N ASP A 273 4.49 27.02 -9.03
CA ASP A 273 5.00 26.02 -8.07
C ASP A 273 4.02 25.90 -6.90
N ALA A 274 3.40 24.73 -6.75
CA ALA A 274 2.42 24.46 -5.70
C ALA A 274 3.02 24.53 -4.27
N HIS A 275 4.34 24.44 -4.09
CA HIS A 275 4.98 24.72 -2.81
C HIS A 275 4.92 26.21 -2.42
N THR A 276 4.75 27.12 -3.39
CA THR A 276 4.79 28.59 -3.16
C THR A 276 3.55 29.35 -3.63
N ALA A 277 2.68 28.74 -4.43
CA ALA A 277 1.45 29.35 -4.91
C ALA A 277 0.51 29.72 -3.76
N ASN A 278 -0.20 30.86 -3.86
CA ASN A 278 -1.27 31.28 -2.94
C ASN A 278 -0.93 31.25 -1.43
N GLY A 279 0.33 31.45 -1.05
CA GLY A 279 0.78 31.38 0.35
C GLY A 279 1.45 30.05 0.73
N GLY A 280 1.60 29.15 -0.25
CA GLY A 280 2.34 27.90 -0.18
C GLY A 280 1.59 26.74 0.46
N GLY A 281 2.20 25.56 0.44
CA GLY A 281 1.68 24.37 1.10
C GLY A 281 0.61 23.59 0.31
N HIS A 282 0.59 23.74 -1.02
CA HIS A 282 -0.29 22.96 -1.92
C HIS A 282 0.42 21.77 -2.58
N ALA A 283 1.62 21.42 -2.11
CA ALA A 283 2.38 20.26 -2.58
C ALA A 283 3.10 19.56 -1.44
N VAL A 284 3.52 18.32 -1.69
CA VAL A 284 4.40 17.53 -0.83
C VAL A 284 5.36 16.70 -1.69
N ASP A 285 6.63 16.69 -1.28
CA ASP A 285 7.67 15.85 -1.87
C ASP A 285 7.99 14.68 -0.93
N PHE A 286 7.81 13.46 -1.41
CA PHE A 286 8.18 12.24 -0.68
C PHE A 286 9.50 11.68 -1.21
N TYR A 287 10.51 11.52 -0.36
CA TYR A 287 11.78 10.88 -0.75
C TYR A 287 11.85 9.40 -0.39
N ALA A 288 10.93 8.88 0.44
CA ALA A 288 10.86 7.46 0.77
C ALA A 288 9.45 6.97 1.13
N PHE A 289 9.16 5.70 0.82
CA PHE A 289 7.95 4.97 1.19
C PHE A 289 8.32 3.63 1.82
N GLY A 290 7.72 3.28 2.96
CA GLY A 290 7.99 2.03 3.68
C GLY A 290 9.44 1.89 4.18
N GLY A 291 10.17 3.00 4.26
CA GLY A 291 11.61 3.02 4.55
C GLY A 291 12.52 2.84 3.34
N THR A 292 11.97 2.72 2.13
CA THR A 292 12.72 2.60 0.88
C THR A 292 12.68 3.92 0.12
N ALA A 293 13.83 4.39 -0.38
CA ALA A 293 13.91 5.61 -1.16
C ALA A 293 13.09 5.52 -2.46
N THR A 294 12.48 6.62 -2.86
CA THR A 294 11.69 6.72 -4.09
C THR A 294 12.30 7.73 -5.07
N ASN A 295 12.17 7.46 -6.36
CA ASN A 295 12.50 8.40 -7.44
C ASN A 295 11.27 8.76 -8.29
N GLY A 296 10.07 8.42 -7.79
CA GLY A 296 8.80 8.61 -8.48
C GLY A 296 8.46 7.57 -9.56
N ALA A 297 9.32 6.56 -9.78
CA ALA A 297 9.11 5.49 -10.76
C ALA A 297 9.06 4.08 -10.17
N ASP A 298 9.40 3.92 -8.90
CA ASP A 298 9.34 2.64 -8.18
C ASP A 298 7.90 2.19 -7.88
N ALA A 299 7.73 0.91 -7.56
CA ALA A 299 6.42 0.31 -7.32
C ALA A 299 5.60 1.00 -6.21
N ASN A 300 6.24 1.51 -5.15
CA ASN A 300 5.55 2.21 -4.07
C ASN A 300 5.04 3.57 -4.56
N ALA A 301 5.83 4.30 -5.34
CA ALA A 301 5.38 5.53 -5.99
C ALA A 301 4.17 5.27 -6.90
N ILE A 302 4.23 4.25 -7.76
CA ILE A 302 3.11 3.88 -8.64
C ILE A 302 1.86 3.50 -7.85
N LYS A 303 2.02 2.81 -6.72
CA LYS A 303 0.92 2.46 -5.82
C LYS A 303 0.24 3.71 -5.27
N LEU A 304 1.01 4.66 -4.74
CA LEU A 304 0.44 5.90 -4.23
C LEU A 304 -0.26 6.71 -5.33
N ILE A 305 0.34 6.81 -6.51
CA ILE A 305 -0.24 7.52 -7.66
C ILE A 305 -1.62 6.95 -8.01
N LYS A 306 -1.74 5.63 -8.10
CA LYS A 306 -3.01 4.95 -8.40
C LYS A 306 -4.04 5.13 -7.29
N ALA A 307 -3.62 5.17 -6.03
CA ALA A 307 -4.50 5.41 -4.89
C ALA A 307 -5.04 6.85 -4.87
N LEU A 308 -4.22 7.83 -5.29
CA LEU A 308 -4.58 9.24 -5.28
C LEU A 308 -5.41 9.65 -6.50
N ASP A 309 -5.13 9.12 -7.69
CA ASP A 309 -5.82 9.56 -8.92
C ASP A 309 -7.36 9.57 -8.87
N PRO A 310 -8.07 8.55 -8.35
CA PRO A 310 -9.53 8.58 -8.34
C PRO A 310 -10.14 9.57 -7.32
N ILE A 311 -9.34 10.04 -6.35
CA ILE A 311 -9.81 10.89 -5.25
C ILE A 311 -9.33 12.34 -5.37
N MET A 312 -8.37 12.61 -6.25
CA MET A 312 -7.81 13.95 -6.40
C MET A 312 -8.76 14.83 -7.22
N PRO A 313 -9.00 16.09 -6.81
CA PRO A 313 -9.89 16.97 -7.54
C PRO A 313 -9.33 17.22 -8.94
N ALA A 314 -10.17 16.99 -9.96
CA ALA A 314 -9.84 17.30 -11.34
C ALA A 314 -9.50 18.80 -11.50
N GLY A 315 -8.50 19.11 -12.33
CA GLY A 315 -7.97 20.46 -12.50
C GLY A 315 -6.44 20.45 -12.54
N HIS A 316 -5.80 21.44 -11.90
CA HIS A 316 -4.32 21.53 -11.81
C HIS A 316 -3.69 20.67 -10.70
N SER A 317 -4.40 19.64 -10.21
CA SER A 317 -3.79 18.57 -9.41
C SER A 317 -2.81 17.77 -10.26
N GLY A 318 -1.72 17.30 -9.67
CA GLY A 318 -0.67 16.68 -10.46
C GLY A 318 0.36 15.87 -9.70
N ILE A 319 1.11 15.09 -10.48
CA ILE A 319 2.17 14.19 -10.05
C ILE A 319 3.43 14.48 -10.87
N GLY A 320 4.54 14.74 -10.18
CA GLY A 320 5.85 14.94 -10.81
C GLY A 320 6.51 13.64 -11.29
N GLN A 321 7.78 13.73 -11.68
CA GLN A 321 8.65 12.60 -12.06
C GLN A 321 8.17 11.77 -13.26
N GLU A 322 7.39 12.38 -14.16
CA GLU A 322 6.98 11.75 -15.42
C GLU A 322 8.18 11.27 -16.25
N ASN A 323 9.22 12.11 -16.33
CA ASN A 323 10.49 11.81 -17.00
C ASN A 323 11.20 10.58 -16.39
N CYS A 324 11.12 10.40 -15.07
CA CYS A 324 11.75 9.30 -14.36
C CYS A 324 11.00 7.99 -14.66
N ARG A 325 9.66 8.03 -14.65
CA ARG A 325 8.81 6.91 -15.06
C ARG A 325 9.08 6.50 -16.51
N ALA A 326 9.11 7.47 -17.42
CA ALA A 326 9.39 7.24 -18.83
C ALA A 326 10.78 6.60 -19.04
N ALA A 327 11.82 7.10 -18.35
CA ALA A 327 13.17 6.54 -18.43
C ALA A 327 13.25 5.11 -17.87
N ALA A 328 12.41 4.77 -16.88
CA ALA A 328 12.28 3.43 -16.33
C ALA A 328 11.37 2.49 -17.16
N GLY A 329 10.84 2.95 -18.29
CA GLY A 329 9.88 2.18 -19.10
C GLY A 329 8.54 1.94 -18.41
N THR A 330 8.21 2.74 -17.38
CA THR A 330 6.97 2.64 -16.62
C THR A 330 6.01 3.74 -17.08
N SER A 331 4.76 3.40 -17.35
CA SER A 331 3.72 4.38 -17.69
C SER A 331 2.54 4.26 -16.72
N VAL A 332 1.93 5.41 -16.43
CA VAL A 332 0.68 5.49 -15.66
C VAL A 332 -0.33 6.32 -16.45
N THR A 333 -1.56 5.83 -16.51
CA THR A 333 -2.70 6.54 -17.10
C THR A 333 -3.52 7.11 -15.95
N LEU A 334 -3.71 8.43 -15.95
CA LEU A 334 -4.38 9.17 -14.89
C LEU A 334 -5.64 9.83 -15.44
N ALA A 335 -6.71 9.80 -14.66
CA ALA A 335 -8.02 10.36 -15.01
C ALA A 335 -8.24 11.76 -14.42
N HIS A 336 -7.68 12.06 -13.24
CA HIS A 336 -7.93 13.33 -12.54
C HIS A 336 -6.66 14.16 -12.33
N MET A 337 -5.49 13.53 -12.27
CA MET A 337 -4.21 14.22 -12.12
C MET A 337 -3.47 14.39 -13.44
N SER A 338 -2.78 15.51 -13.59
CA SER A 338 -1.81 15.75 -14.66
C SER A 338 -0.41 15.23 -14.28
N GLN A 339 0.39 14.86 -15.27
CA GLN A 339 1.79 14.47 -15.06
C GLN A 339 2.73 15.58 -15.55
N PHE A 340 3.87 15.73 -14.89
CA PHE A 340 4.92 16.64 -15.33
C PHE A 340 6.33 16.15 -14.96
N ALA A 341 7.33 16.69 -15.63
CA ALA A 341 8.73 16.36 -15.40
C ALA A 341 9.28 17.07 -14.15
N ASP A 342 10.10 16.34 -13.39
CA ASP A 342 10.74 16.82 -12.17
C ASP A 342 12.01 16.01 -11.85
N ALA A 343 12.78 16.41 -10.85
CA ALA A 343 14.01 15.73 -10.42
C ALA A 343 13.70 14.33 -9.87
N CYS A 344 14.47 13.32 -10.33
CA CYS A 344 14.30 11.91 -9.95
C CYS A 344 14.88 11.57 -8.57
N THR A 345 14.55 12.38 -7.56
CA THR A 345 15.01 12.24 -6.17
C THR A 345 13.88 12.03 -5.17
N HIS A 346 12.64 12.16 -5.60
CA HIS A 346 11.44 12.10 -4.79
C HIS A 346 10.21 11.77 -5.66
N LEU A 347 9.03 11.68 -5.06
CA LEU A 347 7.73 11.77 -5.74
C LEU A 347 7.05 13.07 -5.30
N HIS A 348 6.78 13.96 -6.25
CA HIS A 348 6.04 15.20 -6.04
C HIS A 348 4.54 14.96 -6.22
N VAL A 349 3.74 15.43 -5.27
CA VAL A 349 2.28 15.43 -5.32
C VAL A 349 1.75 16.83 -5.04
N GLN A 350 0.91 17.34 -5.93
CA GLN A 350 0.27 18.66 -5.76
C GLN A 350 -1.25 18.61 -5.93
N VAL A 351 -1.93 19.48 -5.19
CA VAL A 351 -3.33 19.84 -5.41
C VAL A 351 -3.42 21.17 -6.13
N ASP A 352 -4.50 21.41 -6.87
CA ASP A 352 -4.74 22.69 -7.53
C ASP A 352 -4.79 23.84 -6.48
N PRO A 353 -3.84 24.80 -6.50
CA PRO A 353 -3.82 25.93 -5.56
C PRO A 353 -5.00 26.89 -5.73
N ASN A 354 -5.65 26.89 -6.89
CA ASN A 354 -6.73 27.82 -7.24
C ASN A 354 -8.13 27.20 -7.09
N ASN A 355 -8.20 25.88 -6.88
CA ASN A 355 -9.45 25.17 -6.69
C ASN A 355 -9.45 24.52 -5.31
N PRO A 356 -10.23 25.01 -4.32
CA PRO A 356 -10.28 24.45 -2.98
C PRO A 356 -11.17 23.21 -2.87
N ALA A 357 -11.60 22.60 -3.99
CA ALA A 357 -12.40 21.39 -3.98
C ALA A 357 -11.72 20.29 -3.14
N PRO A 358 -12.46 19.64 -2.21
CA PRO A 358 -11.92 18.57 -1.38
C PRO A 358 -11.57 17.35 -2.22
N LEU A 359 -10.78 16.43 -1.66
CA LEU A 359 -10.61 15.11 -2.25
C LEU A 359 -11.97 14.41 -2.38
N THR A 360 -12.24 13.77 -3.51
CA THR A 360 -13.46 12.98 -3.72
C THR A 360 -13.38 11.72 -2.88
N VAL A 361 -14.04 11.75 -1.72
CA VAL A 361 -14.26 10.57 -0.88
C VAL A 361 -15.07 9.58 -1.70
N ALA A 362 -14.53 8.41 -2.02
CA ALA A 362 -15.30 7.36 -2.69
C ALA A 362 -16.43 6.95 -1.75
N THR A 363 -17.64 7.47 -1.96
CA THR A 363 -18.83 6.94 -1.31
C THR A 363 -19.05 5.55 -1.88
N SER A 364 -18.76 4.52 -1.08
CA SER A 364 -19.15 3.15 -1.35
C SER A 364 -20.67 3.13 -1.59
N ASN A 365 -21.09 2.87 -2.82
CA ASN A 365 -22.49 2.52 -3.13
C ASN A 365 -22.71 1.03 -2.95
#